data_AF-A0A7S3XC62-F1
#
_entry.id   AF-A0A7S3XC62-F1
#
_cell.length_a   1.000
_cell.length_b   1.000
_cell.length_c   1.000
_cell.angle_alpha   90.00
_cell.angle_beta   90.00
_cell.angle_gamma   90.00
#
_symmetry.space_group_name_H-M   'P 1'
#
loop_
_entity.id
_entity.type
_entity.pdbx_description
1 polymer ?
#
loop_
_entity_poly.entity_id
_entity_poly.type
_entity_poly.pdbx_seq_one_letter_code
_entity_poly.pdbx_strand_id
1 'polypeptide(L)'
;MEIINAADRAFAEASLFDQNPPMKNWPADHNWKVMELHPTSIFVLYHYGGADDVPLDDYYKASPQPAPPHYQQIAVMPRVNIPRPETQQHEQMARWMVHILSWGVLHTISTNLDGAPFGHVVSFSDADASGRIFVYMTKMSPSLRDVDTNPWVSLSLSEAQVVSQFKDGLPCRGEIAEEPTCARLTLSGKLEKVSQSEITLARNSVFGRHRTMWRWPKNHKFEFYELKVAQIFFIDFYGGVKPMSTKQYLQAKVQNGIIEAWNDLYLPEELFAGSGTKCSSTIFPWVMSGFLVAAVAILVLFFYQRRRRAEYMQVEIKDSEKDTVQSGIRSQGGSFTTD
;
A
#
# COMPACT_ATOMS: atom_id res chain seq x y z
N MET A 1 17.59 6.85 -24.15
CA MET A 1 18.54 7.19 -25.23
C MET A 1 19.95 6.96 -24.74
N GLU A 2 20.89 6.55 -25.60
CA GLU A 2 22.29 6.37 -25.20
C GLU A 2 22.93 7.73 -24.91
N ILE A 3 23.59 7.85 -23.76
CA ILE A 3 24.31 9.07 -23.37
C ILE A 3 25.69 9.05 -24.02
N ILE A 4 25.82 9.79 -25.13
CA ILE A 4 27.03 9.81 -25.95
C ILE A 4 28.01 10.94 -25.60
N ASN A 5 27.53 12.03 -24.98
CA ASN A 5 28.38 13.12 -24.53
C ASN A 5 29.26 12.65 -23.36
N ALA A 6 30.57 12.88 -23.45
CA ALA A 6 31.53 12.36 -22.47
C ALA A 6 31.31 12.90 -21.04
N ALA A 7 30.95 14.19 -20.90
CA ALA A 7 30.71 14.79 -19.60
C ALA A 7 29.42 14.27 -18.96
N ASP A 8 28.33 14.23 -19.74
CA ASP A 8 27.04 13.71 -19.28
C ASP A 8 27.13 12.23 -18.93
N ARG A 9 27.88 11.47 -19.73
CA ARG A 9 28.14 10.05 -19.48
C ARG A 9 28.92 9.84 -18.18
N ALA A 10 29.99 10.61 -17.95
CA ALA A 10 30.78 10.49 -16.72
C ALA A 10 29.93 10.82 -15.48
N PHE A 11 29.06 11.83 -15.56
CA PHE A 11 28.11 12.15 -14.50
C PHE A 11 27.11 11.02 -14.26
N ALA A 12 26.51 10.49 -15.34
CA ALA A 12 25.53 9.41 -15.26
C ALA A 12 26.15 8.11 -14.71
N GLU A 13 27.36 7.74 -15.14
CA GLU A 13 28.11 6.59 -14.60
C GLU A 13 28.40 6.78 -13.11
N ALA A 14 28.89 7.95 -12.70
CA ALA A 14 29.14 8.23 -11.29
C ALA A 14 27.87 8.09 -10.44
N SER A 15 26.75 8.67 -10.89
CA SER A 15 25.47 8.56 -10.19
C SER A 15 24.94 7.12 -10.13
N LEU A 16 25.02 6.38 -11.25
CA LEU A 16 24.53 5.01 -11.33
C LEU A 16 25.33 4.08 -10.41
N PHE A 17 26.66 4.24 -10.42
CA PHE A 17 27.58 3.41 -9.66
C PHE A 17 27.66 3.77 -8.17
N ASP A 18 27.28 4.99 -7.79
CA ASP A 18 27.11 5.34 -6.38
C ASP A 18 25.91 4.59 -5.78
N GLN A 19 24.79 4.52 -6.51
CA GLN A 19 23.60 3.79 -6.09
C GLN A 19 23.72 2.27 -6.27
N ASN A 20 24.54 1.81 -7.22
CA ASN A 20 24.74 0.39 -7.53
C ASN A 20 26.25 0.05 -7.60
N PRO A 21 26.96 0.03 -6.47
CA PRO A 21 28.42 -0.18 -6.44
C PRO A 21 28.95 -1.40 -7.21
N PRO A 22 28.26 -2.57 -7.24
CA PRO A 22 28.73 -3.73 -7.99
C PRO A 22 28.93 -3.48 -9.50
N MET A 23 28.17 -2.53 -10.09
CA MET A 23 28.26 -2.21 -11.52
C MET A 23 29.64 -1.70 -11.95
N LYS A 24 30.43 -1.11 -11.02
CA LYS A 24 31.81 -0.67 -11.29
C LYS A 24 32.74 -1.80 -11.74
N ASN A 25 32.42 -3.03 -11.32
CA ASN A 25 33.24 -4.21 -11.54
C ASN A 25 32.65 -5.16 -12.59
N TRP A 26 31.61 -4.73 -13.31
CA TRP A 26 31.01 -5.56 -14.36
C TRP A 26 31.99 -5.80 -15.52
N PRO A 27 31.88 -6.95 -16.22
CA PRO A 27 32.84 -7.32 -17.26
C PRO A 27 32.89 -6.28 -18.39
N ALA A 28 34.07 -5.76 -18.69
CA ALA A 28 34.24 -4.70 -19.69
C ALA A 28 33.90 -5.15 -21.13
N ASP A 29 33.92 -6.46 -21.40
CA ASP A 29 33.66 -7.05 -22.70
C ASP A 29 32.17 -7.18 -23.07
N HIS A 30 31.26 -6.84 -22.14
CA HIS A 30 29.80 -6.91 -22.36
C HIS A 30 29.21 -5.65 -23.01
N ASN A 31 30.07 -4.68 -23.41
CA ASN A 31 29.68 -3.47 -24.14
C ASN A 31 28.54 -2.66 -23.46
N TRP A 32 28.64 -2.50 -22.14
CA TRP A 32 27.65 -1.76 -21.35
C TRP A 32 27.43 -0.35 -21.87
N LYS A 33 26.16 0.03 -21.99
CA LYS A 33 25.73 1.36 -22.43
C LYS A 33 24.95 2.04 -21.31
N VAL A 34 25.24 3.31 -21.09
CA VAL A 34 24.47 4.14 -20.16
C VAL A 34 23.33 4.78 -20.93
N MET A 35 22.12 4.50 -20.48
CA MET A 35 20.89 4.92 -21.15
C MET A 35 20.10 5.82 -20.21
N GLU A 36 19.54 6.90 -20.75
CA GLU A 36 18.63 7.77 -20.01
C GLU A 36 17.18 7.52 -20.44
N LEU A 37 16.26 7.37 -19.49
CA LEU A 37 14.82 7.37 -19.75
C LEU A 37 14.33 8.81 -19.82
N HIS A 38 13.72 9.18 -20.95
CA HIS A 38 13.09 10.50 -21.12
C HIS A 38 11.56 10.31 -20.99
N PRO A 39 10.98 10.51 -19.79
CA PRO A 39 9.55 10.36 -19.60
C PRO A 39 8.78 11.40 -20.40
N THR A 40 7.73 10.97 -21.08
CA THR A 40 6.75 11.84 -21.75
C THR A 40 5.46 11.98 -20.96
N SER A 41 5.27 11.12 -19.95
CA SER A 41 4.13 11.08 -19.05
C SER A 41 4.57 10.49 -17.72
N ILE A 42 4.00 10.98 -16.62
CA ILE A 42 4.26 10.52 -15.26
C ILE A 42 2.92 10.23 -14.60
N PHE A 43 2.70 8.95 -14.30
CA PHE A 43 1.50 8.46 -13.63
C PHE A 43 1.83 8.09 -12.19
N VAL A 44 1.15 8.69 -11.21
CA VAL A 44 1.38 8.40 -9.80
C VAL A 44 0.06 8.12 -9.08
N LEU A 45 0.00 6.99 -8.37
CA LEU A 45 -1.11 6.66 -7.47
C LEU A 45 -0.55 6.51 -6.05
N TYR A 46 -0.72 7.54 -5.23
CA TYR A 46 -0.15 7.60 -3.87
C TYR A 46 -1.16 7.95 -2.78
N HIS A 47 -2.41 8.24 -3.14
CA HIS A 47 -3.47 8.57 -2.18
C HIS A 47 -4.85 8.09 -2.66
N TYR A 48 -5.83 8.11 -1.75
CA TYR A 48 -7.22 7.84 -2.09
C TYR A 48 -7.78 9.02 -2.90
N GLY A 49 -8.27 8.77 -4.11
CA GLY A 49 -8.82 9.82 -4.98
C GLY A 49 -8.66 9.51 -6.46
N GLY A 50 -7.69 8.66 -6.80
CA GLY A 50 -7.37 8.31 -8.17
C GLY A 50 -5.87 8.48 -8.40
N ALA A 51 -5.45 8.21 -9.62
CA ALA A 51 -4.08 8.48 -10.03
C ALA A 51 -3.99 9.91 -10.57
N ASP A 52 -2.82 10.51 -10.37
CA ASP A 52 -2.47 11.83 -10.89
C ASP A 52 -1.58 11.67 -12.12
N ASP A 53 -1.89 12.45 -13.15
CA ASP A 53 -0.97 12.73 -14.27
C ASP A 53 -0.12 13.94 -13.88
N VAL A 54 1.14 13.70 -13.52
CA VAL A 54 2.05 14.74 -13.02
C VAL A 54 2.73 15.44 -14.21
N PRO A 55 2.62 16.77 -14.35
CA PRO A 55 3.35 17.50 -15.38
C PRO A 55 4.86 17.28 -15.26
N LEU A 56 5.55 17.07 -16.39
CA LEU A 56 7.00 16.82 -16.40
C LEU A 56 7.78 17.93 -15.71
N ASP A 57 7.44 19.20 -16.01
CA ASP A 57 8.07 20.36 -15.39
C ASP A 57 7.97 20.35 -13.86
N ASP A 58 6.83 19.92 -13.31
CA ASP A 58 6.61 19.87 -11.87
C ASP A 58 7.41 18.73 -11.25
N TYR A 59 7.46 17.57 -11.91
CA TYR A 59 8.30 16.45 -11.49
C TYR A 59 9.79 16.82 -11.44
N TYR A 60 10.32 17.47 -12.47
CA TYR A 60 11.73 17.86 -12.52
C TYR A 60 12.09 19.02 -11.58
N LYS A 61 11.12 19.85 -11.17
CA LYS A 61 11.30 20.88 -10.14
C LYS A 61 11.21 20.32 -8.72
N ALA A 62 10.58 19.17 -8.53
CA ALA A 62 10.41 18.57 -7.23
C ALA A 62 11.77 18.10 -6.66
N SER A 63 11.95 18.29 -5.36
CA SER A 63 13.11 17.76 -4.62
C SER A 63 12.65 16.66 -3.65
N PRO A 64 13.32 15.50 -3.62
CA PRO A 64 12.99 14.43 -2.67
C PRO A 64 13.02 14.96 -1.23
N GLN A 65 11.94 14.73 -0.50
CA GLN A 65 11.87 15.05 0.93
C GLN A 65 12.13 13.79 1.75
N PRO A 66 12.82 13.89 2.90
CA PRO A 66 12.98 12.76 3.79
C PRO A 66 11.62 12.23 4.24
N ALA A 67 11.49 10.91 4.34
CA ALA A 67 10.26 10.30 4.85
C ALA A 67 9.94 10.84 6.26
N PRO A 68 8.68 11.21 6.55
CA PRO A 68 8.30 11.64 7.88
C PRO A 68 8.60 10.54 8.92
N PRO A 69 8.98 10.90 10.17
CA PRO A 69 9.39 9.93 11.18
C PRO A 69 8.37 8.79 11.44
N HIS A 70 7.08 9.05 11.26
CA HIS A 70 6.02 8.06 11.48
C HIS A 70 5.95 6.96 10.40
N TYR A 71 6.62 7.12 9.26
CA TYR A 71 6.76 6.09 8.22
C TYR A 71 7.94 5.14 8.45
N GLN A 72 8.77 5.36 9.48
CA GLN A 72 9.87 4.46 9.84
C GLN A 72 9.40 3.17 10.55
N GLN A 73 8.15 2.75 10.34
CA GLN A 73 7.68 1.48 10.88
C GLN A 73 8.40 0.34 10.17
N ILE A 74 8.95 -0.59 10.95
CA ILE A 74 9.45 -1.86 10.44
C ILE A 74 8.25 -2.55 9.80
N ALA A 75 8.23 -2.63 8.48
CA ALA A 75 7.31 -3.50 7.79
C ALA A 75 7.63 -4.93 8.24
N VAL A 76 6.89 -5.44 9.22
CA VAL A 76 6.93 -6.88 9.47
C VAL A 76 6.29 -7.47 8.22
N MET A 77 7.11 -8.10 7.40
CA MET A 77 6.66 -8.79 6.19
C MET A 77 6.28 -10.22 6.59
N PRO A 78 5.31 -10.84 5.91
CA PRO A 78 5.00 -12.25 6.14
C PRO A 78 6.29 -13.08 6.01
N ARG A 79 6.59 -13.90 7.02
CA ARG A 79 7.69 -14.85 6.92
C ARG A 79 7.27 -15.92 5.94
N VAL A 80 8.02 -16.02 4.85
CA VAL A 80 7.85 -17.11 3.90
C VAL A 80 8.90 -18.15 4.23
N ASN A 81 8.48 -19.29 4.75
CA ASN A 81 9.34 -20.43 5.03
C ASN A 81 9.18 -21.50 3.95
N ILE A 82 9.48 -21.10 2.70
CA ILE A 82 9.55 -22.00 1.55
C ILE A 82 10.98 -21.90 1.01
N PRO A 83 11.80 -22.95 1.10
CA PRO A 83 13.18 -22.90 0.68
C PRO A 83 13.32 -22.45 -0.78
N ARG A 84 14.26 -21.53 -1.02
CA ARG A 84 14.68 -21.15 -2.36
C ARG A 84 15.23 -22.39 -3.08
N PRO A 85 14.74 -22.74 -4.29
CA PRO A 85 15.25 -23.86 -5.05
C PRO A 85 16.74 -23.74 -5.38
N GLU A 86 17.39 -24.88 -5.60
CA GLU A 86 18.79 -24.93 -6.04
C GLU A 86 18.95 -24.32 -7.46
N THR A 87 20.13 -23.81 -7.77
CA THR A 87 20.41 -23.02 -8.98
C THR A 87 20.21 -23.75 -10.33
N GLN A 88 20.01 -25.07 -10.32
CA GLN A 88 19.73 -25.87 -11.52
C GLN A 88 18.24 -26.21 -11.70
N GLN A 89 17.40 -25.88 -10.71
CA GLN A 89 15.98 -26.21 -10.70
C GLN A 89 15.17 -25.01 -11.24
N HIS A 90 15.41 -24.65 -12.51
CA HIS A 90 14.92 -23.41 -13.12
C HIS A 90 13.40 -23.28 -13.09
N GLU A 91 12.67 -24.34 -13.47
CA GLU A 91 11.21 -24.35 -13.43
C GLU A 91 10.67 -24.21 -12.01
N GLN A 92 11.31 -24.88 -11.04
CA GLN A 92 10.95 -24.77 -9.62
C GLN A 92 11.25 -23.38 -9.10
N MET A 93 12.36 -22.74 -9.50
CA MET A 93 12.71 -21.38 -9.13
C MET A 93 11.67 -20.38 -9.64
N ALA A 94 11.30 -20.43 -10.92
CA ALA A 94 10.28 -19.56 -11.48
C ALA A 94 8.93 -19.73 -10.78
N ARG A 95 8.56 -20.97 -10.44
CA ARG A 95 7.33 -21.27 -9.69
C ARG A 95 7.39 -20.84 -8.23
N TRP A 96 8.53 -20.99 -7.59
CA TRP A 96 8.78 -20.50 -6.25
C TRP A 96 8.62 -18.97 -6.20
N MET A 97 9.24 -18.24 -7.14
CA MET A 97 9.09 -16.77 -7.23
C MET A 97 7.61 -16.38 -7.34
N VAL A 98 6.87 -16.97 -8.26
CA VAL A 98 5.43 -16.68 -8.43
C VAL A 98 4.63 -17.00 -7.18
N HIS A 99 4.99 -18.05 -6.45
CA HIS A 99 4.25 -18.47 -5.27
C HIS A 99 4.48 -17.55 -4.06
N ILE A 100 5.73 -17.14 -3.84
CA ILE A 100 6.10 -16.34 -2.66
C ILE A 100 5.85 -14.84 -2.85
N LEU A 101 5.89 -14.36 -4.10
CA LEU A 101 5.66 -12.96 -4.42
C LEU A 101 4.17 -12.65 -4.43
N SER A 102 3.83 -11.41 -4.08
CA SER A 102 2.45 -10.97 -3.90
C SER A 102 2.05 -9.83 -4.85
N TRP A 103 3.03 -9.21 -5.50
CA TRP A 103 2.85 -8.13 -6.48
C TRP A 103 3.95 -8.16 -7.54
N GLY A 104 3.68 -7.51 -8.68
CA GLY A 104 4.63 -7.37 -9.78
C GLY A 104 4.28 -6.16 -10.66
N VAL A 105 5.03 -5.97 -11.75
CA VAL A 105 4.75 -4.92 -12.73
C VAL A 105 4.05 -5.53 -13.94
N LEU A 106 2.79 -5.14 -14.17
CA LEU A 106 2.02 -5.48 -15.34
C LEU A 106 2.30 -4.45 -16.44
N HIS A 107 2.74 -4.95 -17.59
CA HIS A 107 3.04 -4.16 -18.77
C HIS A 107 1.93 -4.31 -19.80
N THR A 108 1.37 -3.19 -20.25
CA THR A 108 0.34 -3.09 -21.28
C THR A 108 0.80 -2.21 -22.43
N ILE A 109 0.10 -2.29 -23.57
CA ILE A 109 0.26 -1.34 -24.68
C ILE A 109 -0.77 -0.24 -24.49
N SER A 110 -0.30 0.97 -24.20
CA SER A 110 -1.18 2.05 -23.76
C SER A 110 -2.05 2.58 -24.89
N THR A 111 -3.35 2.66 -24.62
CA THR A 111 -4.32 3.34 -25.47
C THR A 111 -4.30 4.86 -25.29
N ASN A 112 -3.81 5.37 -24.16
CA ASN A 112 -3.73 6.81 -23.87
C ASN A 112 -2.36 7.42 -24.20
N LEU A 113 -1.34 6.59 -24.42
CA LEU A 113 0.02 7.02 -24.77
C LEU A 113 0.42 6.54 -26.17
N ASP A 114 -0.53 6.54 -27.11
CA ASP A 114 -0.31 6.25 -28.54
C ASP A 114 0.45 4.92 -28.81
N GLY A 115 0.12 3.88 -28.05
CA GLY A 115 0.75 2.56 -28.16
C GLY A 115 2.09 2.41 -27.42
N ALA A 116 2.52 3.40 -26.64
CA ALA A 116 3.71 3.28 -25.80
C ALA A 116 3.52 2.21 -24.71
N PRO A 117 4.60 1.52 -24.28
CA PRO A 117 4.53 0.56 -23.19
C PRO A 117 4.20 1.28 -21.87
N PHE A 118 3.27 0.71 -21.10
CA PHE A 118 2.88 1.24 -19.80
C PHE A 118 3.02 0.16 -18.73
N GLY A 119 3.78 0.46 -17.68
CA GLY A 119 4.01 -0.44 -16.54
C GLY A 119 3.19 0.02 -15.32
N HIS A 120 2.45 -0.91 -14.72
CA HIS A 120 1.61 -0.64 -13.55
C HIS A 120 1.77 -1.74 -12.51
N VAL A 121 1.95 -1.35 -11.25
CA VAL A 121 2.07 -2.31 -10.15
C VAL A 121 0.72 -2.98 -9.89
N VAL A 122 0.71 -4.31 -9.90
CA VAL A 122 -0.49 -5.10 -9.59
C VAL A 122 -0.17 -6.15 -8.54
N SER A 123 -1.12 -6.35 -7.63
CA SER A 123 -1.14 -7.51 -6.75
C SER A 123 -1.69 -8.72 -7.49
N PHE A 124 -1.10 -9.88 -7.28
CA PHE A 124 -1.53 -11.13 -7.91
C PHE A 124 -1.52 -12.30 -6.90
N SER A 125 -2.13 -13.41 -7.30
CA SER A 125 -2.09 -14.68 -6.58
C SER A 125 -1.94 -15.83 -7.58
N ASP A 126 -1.38 -16.96 -7.14
CA ASP A 126 -0.98 -18.07 -8.03
C ASP A 126 -1.85 -19.34 -7.88
N ALA A 127 -3.04 -19.20 -7.31
CA ALA A 127 -4.00 -20.28 -7.02
C ALA A 127 -3.37 -21.50 -6.36
N ASP A 128 -2.88 -21.30 -5.13
CA ASP A 128 -2.34 -22.36 -4.27
C ASP A 128 -1.16 -23.10 -4.91
N ALA A 129 -0.08 -22.36 -5.17
CA ALA A 129 1.14 -22.90 -5.77
C ALA A 129 0.93 -23.51 -7.15
N SER A 130 -0.11 -23.13 -7.92
CA SER A 130 -0.40 -23.70 -9.25
C SER A 130 0.34 -23.02 -10.40
N GLY A 131 0.88 -21.81 -10.18
CA GLY A 131 1.51 -20.99 -11.22
C GLY A 131 0.52 -20.27 -12.15
N ARG A 132 -0.80 -20.42 -11.92
CA ARG A 132 -1.81 -19.65 -12.65
C ARG A 132 -1.96 -18.28 -12.01
N ILE A 133 -1.70 -17.22 -12.78
CA ILE A 133 -1.68 -15.86 -12.24
C ILE A 133 -3.08 -15.25 -12.30
N PHE A 134 -3.67 -15.00 -11.14
CA PHE A 134 -4.92 -14.27 -10.99
C PHE A 134 -4.69 -12.87 -10.44
N VAL A 135 -5.38 -11.89 -11.04
CA VAL A 135 -5.40 -10.49 -10.60
C VAL A 135 -6.84 -10.03 -10.41
N TYR A 136 -7.04 -8.99 -9.60
CA TYR A 136 -8.35 -8.38 -9.33
C TYR A 136 -8.29 -6.90 -9.68
N MET A 137 -8.93 -6.52 -10.79
CA MET A 137 -8.73 -5.23 -11.44
C MET A 137 -10.05 -4.57 -11.81
N THR A 138 -10.02 -3.25 -12.01
CA THR A 138 -11.17 -2.43 -12.43
C THR A 138 -10.85 -1.70 -13.72
N LYS A 139 -11.87 -1.42 -14.56
CA LYS A 139 -11.73 -0.59 -15.76
C LYS A 139 -11.40 0.88 -15.47
N MET A 140 -11.43 1.27 -14.19
CA MET A 140 -10.86 2.55 -13.77
C MET A 140 -9.32 2.58 -13.89
N SER A 141 -8.65 1.43 -13.85
CA SER A 141 -7.22 1.31 -14.14
C SER A 141 -6.94 1.52 -15.63
N PRO A 142 -5.96 2.36 -16.02
CA PRO A 142 -5.53 2.50 -17.41
C PRO A 142 -5.14 1.17 -18.04
N SER A 143 -4.40 0.33 -17.30
CA SER A 143 -3.95 -0.98 -17.79
C SER A 143 -5.11 -1.91 -18.15
N LEU A 144 -6.22 -1.88 -17.43
CA LEU A 144 -7.35 -2.73 -17.80
C LEU A 144 -8.11 -2.20 -19.02
N ARG A 145 -8.11 -0.88 -19.25
CA ARG A 145 -8.64 -0.29 -20.49
C ARG A 145 -7.75 -0.63 -21.70
N ASP A 146 -6.44 -0.65 -21.49
CA ASP A 146 -5.49 -1.10 -22.53
C ASP A 146 -5.77 -2.56 -22.91
N VAL A 147 -6.00 -3.42 -21.92
CA VAL A 147 -6.32 -4.85 -22.11
C VAL A 147 -7.61 -5.07 -22.90
N ASP A 148 -8.62 -4.19 -22.79
CA ASP A 148 -9.83 -4.26 -23.62
C ASP A 148 -9.52 -4.08 -25.12
N THR A 149 -8.44 -3.38 -25.47
CA THR A 149 -8.02 -3.13 -26.86
C THR A 149 -6.97 -4.14 -27.32
N ASN A 150 -6.00 -4.46 -26.47
CA ASN A 150 -4.97 -5.46 -26.72
C ASN A 150 -4.75 -6.31 -25.47
N PRO A 151 -5.19 -7.59 -25.47
CA PRO A 151 -5.08 -8.43 -24.28
C PRO A 151 -3.65 -8.93 -24.02
N TRP A 152 -2.69 -8.69 -24.91
CA TRP A 152 -1.30 -9.09 -24.70
C TRP A 152 -0.63 -8.22 -23.64
N VAL A 153 -0.11 -8.88 -22.60
CA VAL A 153 0.56 -8.24 -21.47
C VAL A 153 1.81 -9.02 -21.06
N SER A 154 2.68 -8.37 -20.30
CA SER A 154 3.77 -9.02 -19.57
C SER A 154 3.66 -8.73 -18.08
N LEU A 155 3.95 -9.71 -17.22
CA LEU A 155 4.11 -9.52 -15.78
C LEU A 155 5.56 -9.79 -15.40
N SER A 156 6.25 -8.76 -14.90
CA SER A 156 7.64 -8.86 -14.44
C SER A 156 7.73 -8.95 -12.92
N LEU A 157 8.59 -9.86 -12.46
CA LEU A 157 8.84 -10.22 -11.07
C LEU A 157 10.35 -10.26 -10.80
N SER A 158 10.76 -9.89 -9.60
CA SER A 158 12.15 -9.89 -9.17
C SER A 158 12.30 -10.54 -7.80
N GLU A 159 13.32 -11.39 -7.65
CA GLU A 159 13.72 -11.96 -6.35
C GLU A 159 14.10 -10.86 -5.34
N ALA A 160 14.45 -9.65 -5.81
CA ALA A 160 14.73 -8.51 -4.94
C ALA A 160 13.51 -8.08 -4.10
N GLN A 161 12.30 -8.51 -4.46
CA GLN A 161 11.08 -8.31 -3.69
C GLN A 161 11.01 -9.22 -2.44
N VAL A 162 11.85 -10.25 -2.36
CA VAL A 162 11.90 -11.22 -1.26
C VAL A 162 12.74 -10.67 -0.11
N VAL A 163 12.12 -9.95 0.81
CA VAL A 163 12.85 -9.39 1.98
C VAL A 163 12.84 -10.30 3.21
N SER A 164 11.95 -11.31 3.27
CA SER A 164 11.66 -12.06 4.50
C SER A 164 12.35 -13.43 4.63
N GLN A 165 13.21 -13.81 3.67
CA GLN A 165 13.74 -15.18 3.59
C GLN A 165 15.26 -15.34 3.78
N PHE A 166 16.05 -14.28 3.66
CA PHE A 166 17.50 -14.40 3.74
C PHE A 166 17.99 -14.26 5.18
N LYS A 167 18.96 -15.10 5.59
CA LYS A 167 19.50 -15.16 6.97
C LYS A 167 20.11 -13.85 7.45
N ASP A 168 20.55 -13.01 6.52
CA ASP A 168 21.10 -11.67 6.71
C ASP A 168 20.03 -10.56 6.56
N GLY A 169 18.78 -10.92 6.23
CA GLY A 169 17.70 -9.99 5.94
C GLY A 169 17.88 -9.22 4.63
N LEU A 170 18.85 -9.58 3.79
CA LEU A 170 19.17 -8.86 2.57
C LEU A 170 18.52 -9.56 1.37
N PRO A 171 17.62 -8.90 0.61
CA PRO A 171 17.10 -9.46 -0.63
C PRO A 171 18.28 -9.78 -1.57
N CYS A 172 18.13 -10.86 -2.36
CA CYS A 172 19.16 -11.29 -3.31
C CYS A 172 20.56 -11.49 -2.70
N ARG A 173 20.65 -11.88 -1.41
CA ARG A 173 21.93 -12.09 -0.70
C ARG A 173 22.83 -10.85 -0.67
N GLY A 174 22.21 -9.65 -0.66
CA GLY A 174 22.92 -8.38 -0.65
C GLY A 174 23.35 -7.87 -2.02
N GLU A 175 23.00 -8.57 -3.10
CA GLU A 175 23.28 -8.14 -4.47
C GLU A 175 22.18 -7.23 -5.03
N ILE A 176 22.53 -6.46 -6.06
CA ILE A 176 21.58 -5.62 -6.80
C ILE A 176 20.60 -6.48 -7.61
N ALA A 177 19.42 -5.93 -7.90
CA ALA A 177 18.34 -6.65 -8.59
C ALA A 177 18.72 -7.16 -10.00
N GLU A 178 19.74 -6.58 -10.62
CA GLU A 178 20.19 -6.93 -11.97
C GLU A 178 21.26 -8.03 -12.00
N GLU A 179 21.90 -8.31 -10.86
CA GLU A 179 22.87 -9.39 -10.70
C GLU A 179 22.23 -10.73 -11.13
N PRO A 180 22.77 -11.51 -12.09
CA PRO A 180 22.12 -12.73 -12.57
C PRO A 180 21.80 -13.79 -11.51
N THR A 181 22.50 -13.78 -10.37
CA THR A 181 22.18 -14.66 -9.24
C THR A 181 20.92 -14.22 -8.46
N CYS A 182 20.44 -12.98 -8.67
CA CYS A 182 19.15 -12.45 -8.24
C CYS A 182 18.10 -12.72 -9.33
N ALA A 183 17.22 -13.70 -9.10
CA ALA A 183 16.35 -14.19 -10.16
C ALA A 183 15.35 -13.14 -10.64
N ARG A 184 15.11 -13.09 -11.95
CA ARG A 184 14.15 -12.21 -12.63
C ARG A 184 13.31 -13.02 -13.60
N LEU A 185 12.00 -12.83 -13.53
CA LEU A 185 11.01 -13.57 -14.30
C LEU A 185 10.08 -12.59 -15.00
N THR A 186 9.84 -12.80 -16.29
CA THR A 186 8.76 -12.12 -17.03
C THR A 186 7.87 -13.15 -17.70
N LEU A 187 6.59 -13.10 -17.36
CA LEU A 187 5.54 -13.96 -17.94
C LEU A 187 4.75 -13.12 -18.95
N SER A 188 4.81 -13.48 -20.23
CA SER A 188 4.06 -12.78 -21.29
C SER A 188 2.93 -13.66 -21.81
N GLY A 189 1.77 -13.07 -22.08
CA GLY A 189 0.58 -13.82 -22.46
C GLY A 189 -0.65 -12.93 -22.63
N LYS A 190 -1.84 -13.55 -22.60
CA LYS A 190 -3.10 -12.81 -22.68
C LYS A 190 -3.74 -12.65 -21.30
N LEU A 191 -4.13 -11.45 -20.94
CA LEU A 191 -4.94 -11.20 -19.73
C LEU A 191 -6.42 -11.31 -20.08
N GLU A 192 -7.08 -12.32 -19.52
CA GLU A 192 -8.46 -12.64 -19.86
C GLU A 192 -9.35 -12.60 -18.61
N LYS A 193 -10.59 -12.15 -18.78
CA LYS A 193 -11.57 -12.14 -17.68
C LYS A 193 -11.88 -13.57 -17.26
N VAL A 194 -11.87 -13.82 -15.96
CA VAL A 194 -12.17 -15.14 -15.41
C VAL A 194 -13.62 -15.52 -15.69
N SER A 195 -13.81 -16.76 -16.16
CA SER A 195 -15.13 -17.32 -16.45
C SER A 195 -15.94 -17.60 -15.18
N GLN A 196 -17.26 -17.71 -15.31
CA GLN A 196 -18.14 -17.99 -14.17
C GLN A 196 -17.83 -19.31 -13.47
N SER A 197 -17.33 -20.33 -14.20
CA SER A 197 -16.96 -21.62 -13.63
C SER A 197 -15.71 -21.56 -12.75
N GLU A 198 -14.82 -20.59 -12.97
CA GLU A 198 -13.55 -20.46 -12.24
C GLU A 198 -13.55 -19.30 -11.23
N ILE A 199 -14.64 -18.54 -11.15
CA ILE A 199 -14.73 -17.34 -10.31
C ILE A 199 -14.47 -17.64 -8.82
N THR A 200 -14.92 -18.79 -8.33
CA THR A 200 -14.71 -19.20 -6.93
C THR A 200 -13.25 -19.49 -6.66
N LEU A 201 -12.55 -20.14 -7.61
CA LEU A 201 -11.11 -20.39 -7.51
C LEU A 201 -10.33 -19.08 -7.48
N ALA A 202 -10.58 -18.18 -8.44
CA ALA A 202 -9.90 -16.89 -8.52
C ALA A 202 -10.15 -16.03 -7.28
N ARG A 203 -11.41 -15.98 -6.81
CA ARG A 203 -11.77 -15.27 -5.58
C ARG A 203 -11.02 -15.79 -4.37
N ASN A 204 -11.04 -17.10 -4.14
CA ASN A 204 -10.37 -17.71 -2.99
C ASN A 204 -8.86 -17.51 -3.05
N SER A 205 -8.26 -17.65 -4.25
CA SER A 205 -6.85 -17.40 -4.49
C SER A 205 -6.46 -15.97 -4.15
N VAL A 206 -7.13 -14.98 -4.74
CA VAL A 206 -6.76 -13.57 -4.59
C VAL A 206 -7.08 -13.08 -3.19
N PHE A 207 -8.27 -13.33 -2.65
CA PHE A 207 -8.63 -12.85 -1.30
C PHE A 207 -7.93 -13.62 -0.18
N GLY A 208 -7.52 -14.87 -0.43
CA GLY A 208 -6.66 -15.61 0.48
C GLY A 208 -5.28 -14.97 0.61
N ARG A 209 -4.67 -14.55 -0.50
CA ARG A 209 -3.37 -13.85 -0.53
C ARG A 209 -3.48 -12.39 -0.07
N HIS A 210 -4.51 -11.69 -0.50
CA HIS A 210 -4.72 -10.25 -0.34
C HIS A 210 -6.03 -9.97 0.41
N ARG A 211 -6.02 -10.19 1.72
CA ARG A 211 -7.23 -10.16 2.55
C ARG A 211 -7.94 -8.80 2.58
N THR A 212 -7.31 -7.67 2.27
CA THR A 212 -8.01 -6.38 2.21
C THR A 212 -8.92 -6.26 0.97
N MET A 213 -8.65 -7.00 -0.10
CA MET A 213 -9.31 -6.81 -1.39
C MET A 213 -10.80 -7.14 -1.39
N TRP A 214 -11.28 -7.99 -0.46
CA TRP A 214 -12.71 -8.26 -0.35
C TRP A 214 -13.50 -7.04 0.17
N ARG A 215 -12.83 -6.10 0.87
CA ARG A 215 -13.43 -4.85 1.39
C ARG A 215 -13.36 -3.69 0.40
N TRP A 216 -12.71 -3.86 -0.76
CA TRP A 216 -12.57 -2.78 -1.73
C TRP A 216 -13.94 -2.26 -2.23
N PRO A 217 -14.04 -0.98 -2.64
CA PRO A 217 -15.32 -0.35 -2.95
C PRO A 217 -16.07 -1.07 -4.08
N LYS A 218 -17.29 -1.53 -3.80
CA LYS A 218 -18.11 -2.28 -4.78
C LYS A 218 -18.45 -1.48 -6.03
N ASN A 219 -18.64 -0.16 -5.87
CA ASN A 219 -18.94 0.75 -6.98
C ASN A 219 -17.79 0.91 -7.97
N HIS A 220 -16.57 0.48 -7.64
CA HIS A 220 -15.42 0.46 -8.56
C HIS A 220 -15.43 -0.76 -9.49
N LYS A 221 -16.39 -1.70 -9.32
CA LYS A 221 -16.62 -2.82 -10.25
C LYS A 221 -15.36 -3.63 -10.55
N PHE A 222 -14.62 -4.02 -9.51
CA PHE A 222 -13.48 -4.91 -9.67
C PHE A 222 -13.93 -6.30 -10.13
N GLU A 223 -13.16 -6.90 -11.02
CA GLU A 223 -13.39 -8.23 -11.60
C GLU A 223 -12.08 -9.03 -11.62
N PHE A 224 -12.20 -10.36 -11.68
CA PHE A 224 -11.05 -11.25 -11.70
C PHE A 224 -10.58 -11.50 -13.14
N TYR A 225 -9.27 -11.46 -13.32
CA TYR A 225 -8.60 -11.76 -14.58
C TYR A 225 -7.50 -12.78 -14.36
N GLU A 226 -7.19 -13.56 -15.39
CA GLU A 226 -6.10 -14.52 -15.41
C GLU A 226 -5.14 -14.21 -16.54
N LEU A 227 -3.84 -14.24 -16.27
CA LEU A 227 -2.82 -14.21 -17.31
C LEU A 227 -2.59 -15.62 -17.86
N LYS A 228 -3.03 -15.84 -19.10
CA LYS A 228 -2.75 -17.04 -19.89
C LYS A 228 -1.33 -16.96 -20.46
N VAL A 229 -0.38 -17.50 -19.70
CA VAL A 229 1.06 -17.47 -20.01
C VAL A 229 1.36 -18.16 -21.34
N ALA A 230 2.03 -17.44 -22.24
CA ALA A 230 2.44 -17.92 -23.55
C ALA A 230 3.97 -17.95 -23.73
N GLN A 231 4.69 -17.03 -23.09
CA GLN A 231 6.15 -16.92 -23.16
C GLN A 231 6.72 -16.61 -21.78
N ILE A 232 7.94 -17.11 -21.55
CA ILE A 232 8.65 -16.98 -20.28
C ILE A 232 10.05 -16.50 -20.58
N PHE A 233 10.41 -15.34 -20.03
CA PHE A 233 11.78 -14.88 -19.94
C PHE A 233 12.24 -15.08 -18.51
N PHE A 234 13.34 -15.81 -18.32
CA PHE A 234 13.79 -16.17 -16.99
C PHE A 234 15.32 -16.18 -16.90
N ILE A 235 15.85 -15.53 -15.87
CA ILE A 235 17.27 -15.53 -15.48
C ILE A 235 17.31 -15.78 -13.98
N ASP A 236 18.07 -16.77 -13.55
CA ASP A 236 18.32 -17.09 -12.13
C ASP A 236 19.79 -17.41 -11.82
N PHE A 237 20.64 -17.36 -12.85
CA PHE A 237 22.08 -17.45 -12.75
C PHE A 237 22.74 -16.92 -14.02
N TYR A 238 24.07 -16.86 -14.02
CA TYR A 238 24.87 -16.57 -15.20
C TYR A 238 24.59 -17.52 -16.38
N GLY A 239 25.04 -17.10 -17.57
CA GLY A 239 24.88 -17.87 -18.82
C GLY A 239 23.60 -17.55 -19.61
N GLY A 240 22.99 -16.39 -19.35
CA GLY A 240 21.84 -15.89 -20.12
C GLY A 240 20.49 -16.53 -19.77
N VAL A 241 19.51 -16.26 -20.62
CA VAL A 241 18.11 -16.67 -20.44
C VAL A 241 18.00 -18.19 -20.40
N LYS A 242 17.21 -18.71 -19.45
CA LYS A 242 16.88 -20.13 -19.34
C LYS A 242 15.61 -20.44 -20.15
N PRO A 243 15.69 -21.27 -21.21
CA PRO A 243 14.51 -21.63 -21.97
C PRO A 243 13.50 -22.41 -21.12
N MET A 244 12.25 -21.99 -21.13
CA MET A 244 11.18 -22.63 -20.36
C MET A 244 9.86 -22.56 -21.12
N SER A 245 9.27 -23.73 -21.42
CA SER A 245 7.92 -23.76 -21.98
C SER A 245 6.86 -23.54 -20.89
N THR A 246 5.69 -23.02 -21.28
CA THR A 246 4.53 -22.91 -20.36
C THR A 246 4.17 -24.27 -19.74
N LYS A 247 4.32 -25.37 -20.50
CA LYS A 247 4.05 -26.72 -19.98
C LYS A 247 5.00 -27.09 -18.85
N GLN A 248 6.31 -26.91 -19.05
CA GLN A 248 7.33 -27.16 -18.02
C GLN A 248 7.07 -26.31 -16.78
N TYR A 249 6.83 -25.01 -16.98
CA TYR A 249 6.47 -24.08 -15.91
C TYR A 249 5.26 -24.55 -15.10
N LEU A 250 4.14 -24.89 -15.74
CA LEU A 250 2.91 -25.30 -15.05
C LEU A 250 3.03 -26.68 -14.38
N GLN A 251 3.87 -27.58 -14.92
CA GLN A 251 4.08 -28.91 -14.36
C GLN A 251 5.00 -28.93 -13.13
N ALA A 252 5.92 -27.97 -13.03
CA ALA A 252 6.81 -27.86 -11.89
C ALA A 252 6.05 -27.67 -10.57
N LYS A 253 6.62 -28.20 -9.50
CA LYS A 253 6.06 -28.16 -8.15
C LYS A 253 6.93 -27.31 -7.26
N VAL A 254 6.30 -26.43 -6.49
CA VAL A 254 6.97 -25.70 -5.41
C VAL A 254 7.17 -26.68 -4.25
N GLN A 255 8.30 -26.60 -3.57
CA GLN A 255 8.54 -27.39 -2.37
C GLN A 255 7.50 -27.05 -1.29
N ASN A 256 7.12 -28.03 -0.48
CA ASN A 256 6.22 -27.79 0.65
C ASN A 256 6.89 -26.87 1.68
N GLY A 257 6.16 -25.88 2.15
CA GLY A 257 6.62 -24.98 3.21
C GLY A 257 5.46 -24.15 3.76
N ILE A 258 5.75 -23.25 4.68
CA ILE A 258 4.74 -22.43 5.34
C ILE A 258 4.88 -21.00 4.83
N ILE A 259 3.80 -20.44 4.28
CA ILE A 259 3.64 -19.00 4.16
C ILE A 259 2.89 -18.56 5.41
N GLU A 260 3.58 -17.92 6.37
CA GLU A 260 2.89 -17.25 7.47
C GLU A 260 2.15 -16.09 6.82
N ALA A 261 0.83 -16.25 6.67
CA ALA A 261 -0.01 -15.23 6.07
C ALA A 261 0.15 -13.90 6.82
N TRP A 262 -0.27 -12.80 6.20
CA TRP A 262 -0.45 -11.46 6.79
C TRP A 262 -1.34 -11.40 8.05
N ASN A 263 -1.66 -12.54 8.67
CA ASN A 263 -2.56 -12.71 9.80
C ASN A 263 -2.03 -12.07 11.08
N ASP A 264 -0.71 -11.96 11.26
CA ASP A 264 -0.12 -11.46 12.51
C ASP A 264 0.23 -9.97 12.48
N LEU A 265 -0.17 -9.27 11.40
CA LEU A 265 0.32 -7.92 11.08
C LEU A 265 -0.76 -6.89 10.80
N TYR A 266 -2.01 -7.22 11.04
CA TYR A 266 -3.01 -6.17 11.12
C TYR A 266 -2.79 -5.37 12.40
N LEU A 267 -2.34 -4.13 12.21
CA LEU A 267 -2.65 -3.05 13.13
C LEU A 267 -4.14 -3.16 13.51
N PRO A 268 -4.47 -3.08 14.81
CA PRO A 268 -5.85 -3.24 15.27
C PRO A 268 -6.80 -2.31 14.49
N GLU A 269 -8.01 -2.81 14.23
CA GLU A 269 -9.06 -2.12 13.46
C GLU A 269 -9.36 -0.71 14.01
N GLU A 270 -9.00 -0.47 15.27
CA GLU A 270 -8.99 0.78 16.03
C GLU A 270 -8.15 1.91 15.39
N LEU A 271 -7.07 1.60 14.68
CA LEU A 271 -6.20 2.60 14.02
C LEU A 271 -6.79 3.15 12.71
N PHE A 272 -7.74 2.45 12.10
CA PHE A 272 -8.42 2.85 10.86
C PHE A 272 -9.86 3.32 11.10
N ALA A 273 -10.38 3.14 12.32
CA ALA A 273 -11.62 3.75 12.77
C ALA A 273 -11.39 5.25 13.02
N GLY A 274 -11.37 6.04 11.94
CA GLY A 274 -11.60 7.47 12.04
C GLY A 274 -12.85 7.70 12.89
N SER A 275 -12.76 8.64 13.83
CA SER A 275 -13.78 9.06 14.80
C SER A 275 -15.21 8.95 14.23
N GLY A 276 -15.78 7.77 14.37
CA GLY A 276 -17.00 7.36 13.72
C GLY A 276 -17.80 6.60 14.76
N THR A 277 -18.35 7.35 15.69
CA THR A 277 -19.32 6.89 16.67
C THR A 277 -20.37 6.04 15.96
N LYS A 278 -20.32 4.72 16.17
CA LYS A 278 -21.45 3.85 15.91
C LYS A 278 -21.79 3.09 17.18
N CYS A 279 -22.91 3.52 17.76
CA CYS A 279 -23.79 2.70 18.57
C CYS A 279 -23.87 1.29 17.98
N SER A 280 -23.62 0.29 18.82
CA SER A 280 -24.15 -1.04 18.61
C SER A 280 -24.76 -1.55 19.90
N SER A 281 -26.06 -1.80 19.80
CA SER A 281 -26.92 -2.47 20.74
C SER A 281 -26.51 -3.93 20.89
N THR A 282 -25.95 -4.29 22.05
CA THR A 282 -26.21 -5.54 22.81
C THR A 282 -25.16 -5.66 23.91
N ILE A 283 -25.52 -5.32 25.15
CA ILE A 283 -24.74 -5.66 26.35
C ILE A 283 -25.61 -6.56 27.22
N PHE A 284 -25.22 -7.84 27.32
CA PHE A 284 -25.57 -8.74 28.42
C PHE A 284 -24.41 -8.68 29.45
N PRO A 285 -24.59 -9.02 30.74
CA PRO A 285 -24.82 -8.06 31.81
C PRO A 285 -23.71 -8.18 32.87
N TRP A 286 -22.75 -7.28 32.83
CA TRP A 286 -21.80 -7.06 33.95
C TRP A 286 -21.61 -5.55 34.20
N VAL A 287 -22.69 -4.76 34.17
CA VAL A 287 -22.64 -3.34 34.57
C VAL A 287 -23.96 -2.87 35.20
N MET A 288 -24.57 -3.68 36.07
CA MET A 288 -25.74 -3.24 36.87
C MET A 288 -25.39 -2.80 38.30
N SER A 289 -24.10 -2.60 38.61
CA SER A 289 -23.66 -2.14 39.94
C SER A 289 -23.01 -0.74 39.94
N GLY A 290 -22.68 -0.17 38.77
CA GLY A 290 -22.04 1.15 38.66
C GLY A 290 -22.99 2.32 38.39
N PHE A 291 -24.13 2.07 37.73
CA PHE A 291 -25.05 3.14 37.32
C PHE A 291 -25.99 3.63 38.44
N LEU A 292 -26.25 2.81 39.46
CA LEU A 292 -27.00 3.24 40.65
C LEU A 292 -26.19 4.20 41.53
N VAL A 293 -24.86 4.05 41.59
CA VAL A 293 -24.00 4.94 42.39
C VAL A 293 -23.83 6.31 41.71
N ALA A 294 -23.70 6.35 40.38
CA ALA A 294 -23.60 7.61 39.64
C ALA A 294 -24.92 8.39 39.61
N ALA A 295 -26.07 7.72 39.48
CA ALA A 295 -27.39 8.38 39.49
C ALA A 295 -27.71 8.97 40.88
N VAL A 296 -27.35 8.28 41.97
CA VAL A 296 -27.50 8.82 43.34
C VAL A 296 -26.54 9.99 43.56
N ALA A 297 -25.28 9.92 43.09
CA ALA A 297 -24.34 11.04 43.21
C ALA A 297 -24.78 12.28 42.42
N ILE A 298 -25.34 12.11 41.21
CA ILE A 298 -25.87 13.21 40.40
C ILE A 298 -27.14 13.80 41.03
N LEU A 299 -28.04 12.97 41.56
CA LEU A 299 -29.23 13.46 42.28
C LEU A 299 -28.84 14.19 43.58
N VAL A 300 -27.88 13.67 44.35
CA VAL A 300 -27.34 14.33 45.54
C VAL A 300 -26.69 15.66 45.18
N LEU A 301 -25.88 15.72 44.10
CA LEU A 301 -25.30 16.98 43.62
C LEU A 301 -26.36 17.95 43.10
N PHE A 302 -27.39 17.47 42.42
CA PHE A 302 -28.50 18.30 41.93
C PHE A 302 -29.31 18.90 43.08
N PHE A 303 -29.66 18.10 44.09
CA PHE A 303 -30.35 18.59 45.29
C PHE A 303 -29.44 19.46 46.17
N TYR A 304 -28.14 19.15 46.26
CA TYR A 304 -27.16 19.99 46.96
C TYR A 304 -26.97 21.35 46.28
N GLN A 305 -26.83 21.39 44.95
CA GLN A 305 -26.73 22.65 44.21
C GLN A 305 -28.03 23.45 44.24
N ARG A 306 -29.20 22.78 44.18
CA ARG A 306 -30.50 23.44 44.30
C ARG A 306 -30.71 24.04 45.69
N ARG A 307 -30.30 23.35 46.76
CA ARG A 307 -30.33 23.88 48.13
C ARG A 307 -29.37 25.06 48.30
N ARG A 308 -28.14 24.97 47.79
CA ARG A 308 -27.17 26.09 47.78
C ARG A 308 -27.73 27.31 47.04
N ARG A 309 -28.37 27.14 45.88
CA ARG A 309 -29.01 28.27 45.16
C ARG A 309 -30.17 28.90 45.93
N ALA A 310 -30.96 28.10 46.64
CA ALA A 310 -32.02 28.63 47.51
C ALA A 310 -31.44 29.40 48.72
N GLU A 311 -30.34 28.93 49.31
CA GLU A 311 -29.63 29.64 50.38
C GLU A 311 -28.97 30.94 49.88
N TYR A 312 -28.39 30.96 48.66
CA TYR A 312 -27.85 32.19 48.04
C TYR A 312 -28.95 33.23 47.74
N MET A 313 -30.10 32.83 47.20
CA MET A 313 -31.20 33.78 46.94
C MET A 313 -31.81 34.37 48.22
N GLN A 314 -31.79 33.64 49.34
CA GLN A 314 -32.23 34.18 50.64
C GLN A 314 -31.25 35.19 51.25
N VAL A 315 -29.96 35.10 50.90
CA VAL A 315 -28.93 36.09 51.29
C VAL A 315 -29.05 37.34 50.42
N GLU A 316 -29.21 37.19 49.10
CA GLU A 316 -29.39 38.31 48.15
C GLU A 316 -30.66 39.14 48.43
N ILE A 317 -31.77 38.49 48.81
CA ILE A 317 -33.00 39.20 49.19
C ILE A 317 -32.78 40.02 50.47
N LYS A 318 -32.07 39.49 51.47
CA LYS A 318 -31.75 40.19 52.73
C LYS A 318 -30.76 41.35 52.56
N ASP A 319 -29.83 41.25 51.61
CA ASP A 319 -28.90 42.33 51.31
C ASP A 319 -29.57 43.43 50.46
N SER A 320 -30.51 43.09 49.56
CA SER A 320 -31.29 44.09 48.80
C SER A 320 -32.26 44.91 49.66
N GLU A 321 -32.82 44.32 50.74
CA GLU A 321 -33.64 45.06 51.71
C GLU A 321 -32.81 46.01 52.59
N LYS A 322 -31.50 45.75 52.78
CA LYS A 322 -30.59 46.68 53.48
C LYS A 322 -30.14 47.85 52.60
N ASP A 323 -29.89 47.63 51.32
CA ASP A 323 -29.43 48.68 50.38
C ASP A 323 -30.56 49.65 49.95
N THR A 324 -31.82 49.21 50.03
CA THR A 324 -32.98 50.08 49.79
C THR A 324 -33.23 51.05 50.96
N VAL A 325 -32.77 50.72 52.18
CA VAL A 325 -32.84 51.61 53.36
C VAL A 325 -31.69 52.63 53.38
N GLN A 326 -30.55 52.36 52.72
CA GLN A 326 -29.40 53.28 52.66
C GLN A 326 -29.39 54.23 51.44
N SER A 327 -30.05 53.89 50.33
CA SER A 327 -30.06 54.72 49.11
C SER A 327 -31.11 55.86 49.07
N GLY A 328 -32.03 55.91 50.05
CA GLY A 328 -33.00 57.01 50.20
C GLY A 328 -32.45 58.31 50.82
N ILE A 329 -31.16 58.37 51.19
CA ILE A 329 -30.59 59.50 51.97
C ILE A 329 -29.58 60.36 51.17
N ARG A 330 -29.24 60.03 49.92
CA ARG A 330 -28.14 60.72 49.20
C ARG A 330 -28.49 61.16 47.77
N SER A 331 -29.48 62.05 47.64
CA SER A 331 -29.71 62.85 46.43
C SER A 331 -29.67 64.35 46.78
N GLN A 332 -28.50 65.00 46.77
CA GLN A 332 -28.37 66.46 46.59
C GLN A 332 -26.97 66.87 46.08
N GLY A 333 -26.96 67.69 45.03
CA GLY A 333 -25.85 68.52 44.51
C GLY A 333 -24.91 67.81 43.53
N GLY A 334 -24.54 68.29 42.34
CA GLY A 334 -24.67 69.56 41.58
C GLY A 334 -23.71 69.39 40.37
N SER A 335 -24.05 69.81 39.14
CA SER A 335 -23.63 71.08 38.50
C SER A 335 -22.09 71.30 38.50
N PHE A 336 -21.34 71.58 37.42
CA PHE A 336 -21.58 72.30 36.16
C PHE A 336 -20.40 72.05 35.15
N THR A 337 -20.70 72.21 33.85
CA THR A 337 -19.97 72.78 32.67
C THR A 337 -18.52 73.33 32.84
N THR A 338 -17.64 73.52 31.86
CA THR A 338 -17.51 73.39 30.37
C THR A 338 -16.06 73.78 30.01
N ASP A 339 -15.66 73.38 28.80
CA ASP A 339 -14.51 73.82 27.97
C ASP A 339 -13.10 73.35 28.32
#